data_AF-A0A6G0NBU9-F1
#
_entry.id   AF-A0A6G0NBU9-F1
#
_cell.length_a   1.000
_cell.length_b   1.000
_cell.length_c   1.000
_cell.angle_alpha   90.00
_cell.angle_beta   90.00
_cell.angle_gamma   90.00
#
_symmetry.space_group_name_H-M   'P 1'
#
loop_
_entity.id
_entity.type
_entity.pdbx_description
1 polymer ?
#
loop_
_entity_poly.entity_id
_entity_poly.type
_entity_poly.pdbx_seq_one_letter_code
_entity_poly.pdbx_strand_id
1 'polypeptide(L)'
;MEDQQDLMVEGVTAFAPSPAASYRYVIELKGSKMSIRMEDRTSKKQWYKCDMAKTDYVSTANAIPDATVADYVKCFQDTLNSDLGDSDAQRKLYTLNGGSRRLELAVKIRVLRSTWMAKYTFDLDPVSVERIDILESKLHDQQDEVEKLRSDLLNGPSPQHVQLEACTKDAQLRLLWKSIDSVGFVVNGSDGVVKVCDSGLYTMSAIINSAPGSFQNKLSCW
;
A
#
# COMPACT_ATOMS: atom_id res chain seq x y z
N MET A 1 -24.58 -9.30 -13.04
CA MET A 1 -23.16 -8.95 -12.86
C MET A 1 -23.15 -8.21 -11.53
N GLU A 2 -22.87 -8.91 -10.42
CA GLU A 2 -22.82 -8.25 -9.11
C GLU A 2 -21.59 -7.35 -9.12
N ASP A 3 -21.78 -6.04 -8.99
CA ASP A 3 -20.69 -5.10 -8.77
C ASP A 3 -19.93 -5.56 -7.51
N GLN A 4 -18.68 -5.96 -7.70
CA GLN A 4 -17.77 -6.28 -6.61
C GLN A 4 -17.41 -4.98 -5.91
N GLN A 5 -18.20 -4.64 -4.89
CA GLN A 5 -17.96 -3.47 -4.08
C GLN A 5 -16.94 -3.81 -2.99
N ASP A 6 -15.72 -3.32 -3.17
CA ASP A 6 -14.76 -3.29 -2.07
C ASP A 6 -15.19 -2.21 -1.07
N LEU A 7 -15.22 -2.56 0.21
CA LEU A 7 -15.69 -1.68 1.30
C LEU A 7 -14.77 -1.86 2.51
N MET A 8 -14.42 -0.75 3.16
CA MET A 8 -13.70 -0.75 4.42
C MET A 8 -14.42 0.17 5.39
N VAL A 9 -14.66 -0.32 6.60
CA VAL A 9 -15.26 0.46 7.68
C VAL A 9 -14.45 0.29 8.95
N GLU A 10 -14.33 1.36 9.71
CA GLU A 10 -13.58 1.40 10.96
C GLU A 10 -14.37 2.15 12.03
N GLY A 11 -13.99 1.93 13.28
CA GLY A 11 -14.60 2.61 14.42
C GLY A 11 -14.01 2.22 15.75
N VAL A 12 -14.62 2.74 16.81
CA VAL A 12 -14.29 2.43 18.20
C VAL A 12 -15.55 1.91 18.89
N THR A 13 -15.41 0.81 19.61
CA THR A 13 -16.50 0.19 20.36
C THR A 13 -16.07 -0.14 21.78
N ALA A 14 -17.04 -0.40 22.65
CA ALA A 14 -16.84 -0.94 23.99
C ALA A 14 -17.87 -2.05 24.23
N PHE A 15 -17.55 -3.01 25.10
CA PHE A 15 -18.43 -4.13 25.44
C PHE A 15 -19.00 -4.05 26.86
N ALA A 16 -18.61 -3.03 27.61
CA ALA A 16 -19.14 -2.72 28.94
C ALA A 16 -19.07 -1.19 29.17
N PRO A 17 -19.90 -0.63 30.08
CA PRO A 17 -19.88 0.80 30.38
C PRO A 17 -18.52 1.27 30.88
N SER A 18 -18.21 2.55 30.67
CA SER A 18 -17.02 3.20 31.24
C SER A 18 -16.94 2.93 32.75
N PRO A 19 -15.77 2.57 33.32
CA PRO A 19 -14.41 2.73 32.77
C PRO A 19 -13.85 1.49 32.03
N ALA A 20 -14.69 0.62 31.46
CA ALA A 20 -14.23 -0.57 30.76
C ALA A 20 -13.35 -0.28 29.51
N ALA A 21 -12.63 -1.32 29.07
CA ALA A 21 -11.77 -1.25 27.89
C ALA A 21 -12.55 -0.86 26.63
N SER A 22 -11.92 -0.02 25.79
CA SER A 22 -12.41 0.31 24.46
C SER A 22 -11.53 -0.34 23.39
N TYR A 23 -12.14 -0.68 22.26
CA TYR A 23 -11.54 -1.43 21.18
C TYR A 23 -11.66 -0.65 19.88
N ARG A 24 -10.60 -0.63 19.07
CA ARG A 24 -10.70 -0.24 17.66
C ARG A 24 -11.08 -1.46 16.83
N TYR A 25 -11.90 -1.25 15.82
CA TYR A 25 -12.25 -2.31 14.88
C TYR A 25 -12.08 -1.84 13.44
N VAL A 26 -11.81 -2.80 12.57
CA VAL A 26 -11.82 -2.64 11.12
C VAL A 26 -12.57 -3.83 10.53
N ILE A 27 -13.53 -3.58 9.64
CA ILE A 27 -14.19 -4.60 8.83
C ILE A 27 -13.91 -4.27 7.37
N GLU A 28 -13.32 -5.22 6.66
CA GLU A 28 -12.98 -5.07 5.24
C GLU A 28 -13.77 -6.09 4.43
N LEU A 29 -14.29 -5.66 3.29
CA LEU A 29 -14.86 -6.50 2.24
C LEU A 29 -13.99 -6.30 1.01
N LYS A 30 -13.36 -7.37 0.56
CA LYS A 30 -12.53 -7.38 -0.64
C LYS A 30 -12.78 -8.64 -1.44
N GLY A 31 -13.09 -8.50 -2.73
CA GLY A 31 -13.34 -9.66 -3.59
C GLY A 31 -14.43 -10.60 -3.04
N SER A 32 -15.50 -10.01 -2.51
CA SER A 32 -16.65 -10.71 -1.87
C SER A 32 -16.33 -11.49 -0.58
N LYS A 33 -15.12 -11.33 -0.03
CA LYS A 33 -14.73 -11.91 1.27
C LYS A 33 -14.59 -10.84 2.32
N MET A 34 -15.10 -11.13 3.51
CA MET A 34 -15.05 -10.24 4.65
C MET A 34 -13.87 -10.60 5.58
N SER A 35 -13.24 -9.59 6.16
CA SER A 35 -12.31 -9.75 7.29
C SER A 35 -12.67 -8.80 8.43
N ILE A 36 -12.35 -9.20 9.66
CA ILE A 36 -12.60 -8.40 10.86
C ILE A 36 -11.32 -8.37 11.68
N ARG A 37 -10.88 -7.17 12.06
CA ARG A 37 -9.78 -6.91 13.01
C ARG A 37 -10.31 -6.17 14.22
N MET A 38 -9.81 -6.54 15.39
CA MET A 38 -10.09 -5.89 16.67
C MET A 38 -8.77 -5.58 17.39
N GLU A 39 -8.65 -4.40 17.97
CA GLU A 39 -7.49 -3.97 18.78
C GLU A 39 -7.99 -3.45 20.13
N ASP A 40 -7.46 -3.97 21.23
CA ASP A 40 -7.59 -3.36 22.54
C ASP A 40 -6.76 -2.07 22.60
N ARG A 41 -7.41 -0.93 22.82
CA ARG A 41 -6.73 0.39 22.78
C ARG A 41 -5.73 0.59 23.92
N THR A 42 -5.87 -0.15 25.02
CA THR A 42 -5.01 -0.07 26.21
C THR A 42 -3.86 -1.04 26.09
N SER A 43 -4.14 -2.33 25.90
CA SER A 43 -3.09 -3.36 25.88
C SER A 43 -2.41 -3.51 24.51
N LYS A 44 -2.95 -2.90 23.46
CA LYS A 44 -2.52 -3.02 22.06
C LYS A 44 -2.56 -4.44 21.49
N LYS A 45 -3.13 -5.39 22.22
CA LYS A 45 -3.38 -6.74 21.71
C LYS A 45 -4.39 -6.69 20.57
N GLN A 46 -4.12 -7.46 19.53
CA GLN A 46 -4.93 -7.49 18.32
C GLN A 46 -5.42 -8.89 18.03
N TRP A 47 -6.61 -8.97 17.45
CA TRP A 47 -7.23 -10.20 16.99
C TRP A 47 -7.78 -10.01 15.58
N TYR A 48 -7.71 -11.05 14.78
CA TYR A 48 -8.04 -10.97 13.37
C TYR A 48 -8.69 -12.25 12.86
N LYS A 49 -9.62 -12.11 11.90
CA LYS A 49 -10.16 -13.19 11.09
C LYS A 49 -10.30 -12.71 9.65
N CYS A 50 -9.78 -13.46 8.69
CA CYS A 50 -9.79 -13.12 7.26
C CYS A 50 -10.60 -14.07 6.41
N ASP A 51 -10.74 -13.68 5.14
CA ASP A 51 -11.20 -14.53 4.03
C ASP A 51 -12.56 -15.22 4.24
N MET A 52 -13.45 -14.61 5.04
CA MET A 52 -14.77 -15.17 5.31
C MET A 52 -15.70 -14.97 4.11
N ALA A 53 -16.19 -16.06 3.56
CA ALA A 53 -17.31 -16.05 2.62
C ALA A 53 -18.62 -15.78 3.37
N LYS A 54 -19.66 -15.34 2.65
CA LYS A 54 -20.99 -15.07 3.24
C LYS A 54 -21.53 -16.25 4.06
N THR A 55 -21.32 -17.47 3.59
CA THR A 55 -21.76 -18.71 4.25
C THR A 55 -21.07 -19.00 5.59
N ASP A 56 -19.94 -18.34 5.87
CA ASP A 56 -19.20 -18.57 7.11
C ASP A 56 -19.82 -17.83 8.31
N TYR A 57 -20.63 -16.80 8.04
CA TYR A 57 -21.31 -16.01 9.07
C TYR A 57 -22.82 -15.90 8.86
N VAL A 58 -23.34 -16.19 7.66
CA VAL A 58 -24.77 -16.25 7.37
C VAL A 58 -25.24 -17.69 7.26
N SER A 59 -26.28 -18.00 8.04
CA SER A 59 -27.03 -19.25 8.07
C SER A 59 -28.51 -18.96 7.81
N THR A 60 -29.31 -19.99 7.62
CA THR A 60 -30.77 -19.84 7.46
C THR A 60 -31.45 -19.16 8.65
N ALA A 61 -30.89 -19.26 9.85
CA ALA A 61 -31.47 -18.69 11.08
C ALA A 61 -31.19 -17.18 11.26
N ASN A 62 -30.13 -16.65 10.62
CA ASN A 62 -29.72 -15.25 10.76
C ASN A 62 -29.68 -14.51 9.40
N ALA A 63 -30.10 -15.16 8.31
CA ALA A 63 -30.17 -14.55 6.99
C ALA A 63 -31.24 -13.46 6.96
N ILE A 64 -30.87 -12.33 6.39
CA ILE A 64 -31.76 -11.23 6.03
C ILE A 64 -32.08 -11.37 4.54
N PRO A 65 -33.38 -11.44 4.15
CA PRO A 65 -33.78 -11.51 2.75
C PRO A 65 -33.17 -10.37 1.93
N ASP A 66 -32.70 -10.70 0.73
CA ASP A 66 -32.11 -9.78 -0.25
C ASP A 66 -30.87 -8.99 0.20
N ALA A 67 -30.34 -9.25 1.41
CA ALA A 67 -29.16 -8.56 1.91
C ALA A 67 -27.88 -9.03 1.20
N THR A 68 -27.13 -8.08 0.66
CA THR A 68 -25.80 -8.26 0.08
C THR A 68 -24.73 -8.37 1.17
N VAL A 69 -23.49 -8.75 0.81
CA VAL A 69 -22.39 -8.78 1.78
C VAL A 69 -22.09 -7.39 2.35
N ALA A 70 -22.20 -6.34 1.54
CA ALA A 70 -22.02 -4.95 1.97
C ALA A 70 -23.07 -4.54 3.03
N ASP A 71 -24.32 -5.00 2.89
CA ASP A 71 -25.38 -4.74 3.88
C ASP A 71 -25.06 -5.38 5.23
N TYR A 72 -24.51 -6.61 5.23
CA TYR A 72 -24.04 -7.24 6.47
C TYR A 72 -22.88 -6.45 7.10
N VAL A 73 -21.91 -5.98 6.31
CA VAL A 73 -20.80 -5.16 6.82
C VAL A 73 -21.31 -3.90 7.51
N LYS A 74 -22.28 -3.21 6.90
CA LYS A 74 -22.92 -2.03 7.51
C LYS A 74 -23.72 -2.37 8.75
N CYS A 75 -24.50 -3.45 8.72
CA CYS A 75 -25.22 -3.96 9.89
C CYS A 75 -24.28 -4.26 11.07
N PHE A 76 -23.11 -4.86 10.81
CA PHE A 76 -22.10 -5.12 11.84
C PHE A 76 -21.46 -3.81 12.34
N GLN A 77 -21.17 -2.87 11.45
CA GLN A 77 -20.68 -1.54 11.80
C GLN A 77 -21.66 -0.83 12.75
N ASP A 78 -22.93 -0.80 12.39
CA ASP A 78 -23.98 -0.15 13.18
C ASP A 78 -24.11 -0.83 14.56
N THR A 79 -24.13 -2.16 14.61
CA THR A 79 -24.18 -2.92 15.87
C THR A 79 -22.98 -2.63 16.80
N LEU A 80 -21.79 -2.45 16.22
CA LEU A 80 -20.58 -2.10 16.96
C LEU A 80 -20.61 -0.65 17.47
N ASN A 81 -21.28 0.25 16.75
CA ASN A 81 -21.40 1.66 17.10
C ASN A 81 -22.62 1.99 17.98
N SER A 82 -23.61 1.10 18.08
CA SER A 82 -24.80 1.30 18.92
C SER A 82 -24.46 1.53 20.39
N ASP A 83 -25.37 2.15 21.12
CA ASP A 83 -25.26 2.25 22.57
C ASP A 83 -25.36 0.88 23.24
N LEU A 84 -24.68 0.69 24.37
CA LEU A 84 -24.70 -0.59 25.11
C LEU A 84 -26.09 -0.95 25.69
N GLY A 85 -26.98 0.04 25.81
CA GLY A 85 -28.36 -0.13 26.26
C GLY A 85 -29.36 -0.33 25.13
N ASP A 86 -28.92 -0.36 23.87
CA ASP A 86 -29.80 -0.54 22.72
C ASP A 86 -30.47 -1.93 22.80
N SER A 87 -31.81 -1.92 22.71
CA SER A 87 -32.58 -3.16 22.76
C SER A 87 -32.55 -3.92 21.43
N ASP A 88 -32.24 -3.24 20.33
CA ASP A 88 -32.31 -3.76 18.98
C ASP A 88 -30.93 -4.20 18.45
N ALA A 89 -29.84 -3.79 19.09
CA ALA A 89 -28.48 -4.21 18.76
C ALA A 89 -27.71 -4.63 20.02
N GLN A 90 -27.10 -5.82 20.01
CA GLN A 90 -26.27 -6.33 21.09
C GLN A 90 -24.92 -6.79 20.56
N ARG A 91 -23.88 -6.54 21.34
CA ARG A 91 -22.53 -7.01 21.07
C ARG A 91 -21.89 -7.56 22.34
N LYS A 92 -21.16 -8.66 22.21
CA LYS A 92 -20.41 -9.28 23.31
C LYS A 92 -19.06 -9.77 22.81
N LEU A 93 -18.07 -9.72 23.69
CA LEU A 93 -16.73 -10.21 23.41
C LEU A 93 -16.31 -11.16 24.53
N TYR A 94 -16.01 -12.41 24.16
CA TYR A 94 -15.57 -13.43 25.11
C TYR A 94 -14.11 -13.78 24.87
N THR A 95 -13.40 -14.12 25.95
CA THR A 95 -12.08 -14.74 25.87
C THR A 95 -12.27 -16.23 25.61
N LEU A 96 -11.58 -16.77 24.59
CA LEU A 96 -11.48 -18.20 24.35
C LEU A 96 -10.13 -18.75 24.85
N ASN A 97 -10.02 -20.07 24.89
CA ASN A 97 -8.75 -20.75 25.18
C ASN A 97 -7.70 -20.38 24.12
N GLY A 98 -6.43 -20.27 24.54
CA GLY A 98 -5.33 -19.90 23.63
C GLY A 98 -5.23 -18.40 23.31
N GLY A 99 -6.02 -17.55 23.96
CA GLY A 99 -5.95 -16.10 23.79
C GLY A 99 -6.79 -15.55 22.63
N SER A 100 -7.50 -16.39 21.87
CA SER A 100 -8.49 -15.98 20.87
C SER A 100 -9.69 -15.28 21.51
N ARG A 101 -10.44 -14.54 20.70
CA ARG A 101 -11.62 -13.78 21.12
C ARG A 101 -12.83 -14.16 20.29
N ARG A 102 -13.97 -14.40 20.94
CA ARG A 102 -15.25 -14.58 20.25
C ARG A 102 -16.04 -13.28 20.27
N LEU A 103 -16.25 -12.69 19.10
CA LEU A 103 -17.16 -11.57 18.91
C LEU A 103 -18.54 -12.12 18.56
N GLU A 104 -19.55 -11.80 19.38
CA GLU A 104 -20.95 -12.07 19.09
C GLU A 104 -21.67 -10.76 18.80
N LEU A 105 -22.35 -10.70 17.67
CA LEU A 105 -23.25 -9.60 17.29
C LEU A 105 -24.66 -10.15 17.19
N ALA A 106 -25.64 -9.45 17.74
CA ALA A 106 -27.04 -9.83 17.63
C ALA A 106 -27.89 -8.61 17.28
N VAL A 107 -28.71 -8.75 16.24
CA VAL A 107 -29.56 -7.67 15.71
C VAL A 107 -31.00 -8.13 15.74
N LYS A 108 -31.86 -7.31 16.33
CA LYS A 108 -33.30 -7.57 16.38
C LYS A 108 -33.94 -7.04 15.10
N ILE A 109 -34.53 -7.94 14.34
CA ILE A 109 -35.19 -7.60 13.07
C ILE A 109 -36.69 -7.74 13.26
N ARG A 110 -37.42 -6.70 12.86
CA ARG A 110 -38.88 -6.62 12.94
C ARG A 110 -39.44 -6.49 11.54
N VAL A 111 -40.27 -7.43 11.14
CA VAL A 111 -40.98 -7.40 9.85
C VAL A 111 -42.45 -7.65 10.15
N LEU A 112 -43.28 -6.65 9.84
CA LEU A 112 -44.69 -6.63 10.20
C LEU A 112 -44.88 -6.83 11.72
N ARG A 113 -45.47 -7.96 12.13
CA ARG A 113 -45.69 -8.33 13.54
C ARG A 113 -44.69 -9.37 14.04
N SER A 114 -43.82 -9.87 13.17
CA SER A 114 -42.81 -10.88 13.51
C SER A 114 -41.53 -10.18 13.95
N THR A 115 -40.90 -10.75 14.97
CA THR A 115 -39.61 -10.28 15.48
C THR A 115 -38.70 -11.48 15.65
N TRP A 116 -37.47 -11.38 15.16
CA TRP A 116 -36.43 -12.37 15.43
C TRP A 116 -35.10 -11.69 15.75
N MET A 117 -34.18 -12.47 16.34
CA MET A 117 -32.85 -12.00 16.70
C MET A 117 -31.83 -12.72 15.81
N ALA A 118 -31.28 -12.02 14.82
CA ALA A 118 -30.22 -12.54 13.97
C ALA A 118 -28.90 -12.47 14.74
N LYS A 119 -28.26 -13.63 14.98
CA LYS A 119 -27.01 -13.73 15.73
C LYS A 119 -25.86 -14.13 14.81
N TYR A 120 -24.73 -13.45 14.95
CA TYR A 120 -23.50 -13.66 14.19
C TYR A 120 -22.35 -13.88 15.17
N THR A 121 -21.46 -14.82 14.86
CA THR A 121 -20.36 -15.21 15.75
C THR A 121 -19.05 -15.27 14.97
N PHE A 122 -18.02 -14.63 15.49
CA PHE A 122 -16.71 -14.55 14.87
C PHE A 122 -15.63 -14.94 15.89
N ASP A 123 -14.92 -16.02 15.62
CA ASP A 123 -13.76 -16.45 16.39
C ASP A 123 -12.50 -15.80 15.81
N LEU A 124 -11.99 -14.79 16.50
CA LEU A 124 -10.84 -13.98 16.10
C LEU A 124 -9.57 -14.53 16.74
N ASP A 125 -8.56 -14.80 15.91
CA ASP A 125 -7.29 -15.35 16.37
C ASP A 125 -6.35 -14.23 16.82
N PRO A 126 -5.56 -14.44 17.89
CA PRO A 126 -4.62 -13.45 18.37
C PRO A 126 -3.55 -13.22 17.30
N VAL A 127 -3.27 -11.96 17.00
CA VAL A 127 -2.09 -11.59 16.23
C VAL A 127 -0.89 -11.81 17.14
N SER A 128 -0.02 -12.76 16.79
CA SER A 128 1.17 -13.05 17.60
C SER A 128 2.07 -11.81 17.70
N VAL A 129 2.51 -11.50 18.92
CA VAL A 129 3.46 -10.40 19.18
C VAL A 129 4.76 -10.66 18.41
N GLU A 130 5.19 -11.92 18.31
CA GLU A 130 6.35 -12.31 17.48
C GLU A 130 6.23 -11.85 16.03
N ARG A 131 5.03 -11.88 15.42
CA ARG A 131 4.86 -11.39 14.04
C ARG A 131 5.01 -9.87 13.97
N ILE A 132 4.65 -9.13 15.02
CA ILE A 132 4.87 -7.69 15.11
C ILE A 132 6.37 -7.42 15.23
N ASP A 133 7.07 -8.09 16.14
CA ASP A 133 8.53 -7.94 16.34
C ASP A 133 9.31 -8.32 15.07
N ILE A 134 8.91 -9.39 14.36
CA ILE A 134 9.51 -9.78 13.08
C ILE A 134 9.26 -8.71 12.01
N LEU A 135 8.05 -8.14 11.95
CA LEU A 135 7.73 -7.09 10.97
C LEU A 135 8.45 -5.78 11.29
N GLU A 136 8.58 -5.42 12.56
CA GLU A 136 9.35 -4.27 13.03
C GLU A 136 10.84 -4.45 12.71
N SER A 137 11.41 -5.63 12.98
CA SER A 137 12.78 -5.97 12.57
C SER A 137 12.97 -5.84 11.06
N LYS A 138 12.06 -6.39 10.26
CA LYS A 138 12.12 -6.25 8.79
C LYS A 138 11.98 -4.81 8.32
N LEU A 139 11.15 -4.01 8.99
CA LEU A 139 11.00 -2.59 8.67
C LEU A 139 12.29 -1.82 8.98
N HIS A 140 12.95 -2.13 10.10
CA HIS A 140 14.27 -1.60 10.41
C HIS A 140 15.31 -2.02 9.36
N ASP A 141 15.39 -3.31 9.02
CA ASP A 141 16.31 -3.79 7.97
C ASP A 141 16.08 -3.06 6.64
N GLN A 142 14.82 -2.83 6.26
CA GLN A 142 14.47 -2.09 5.05
C GLN A 142 14.84 -0.61 5.12
N GLN A 143 14.63 0.03 6.28
CA GLN A 143 15.00 1.42 6.49
C GLN A 143 16.52 1.60 6.41
N ASP A 144 17.28 0.69 7.00
CA ASP A 144 18.75 0.68 6.97
C ASP A 144 19.29 0.51 5.54
N GLU A 145 18.72 -0.40 4.75
CA GLU A 145 19.09 -0.56 3.33
C GLU A 145 18.75 0.70 2.52
N VAL A 146 17.61 1.35 2.77
CA VAL A 146 17.26 2.62 2.12
C VAL A 146 18.26 3.73 2.49
N GLU A 147 18.66 3.83 3.75
CA GLU A 147 19.65 4.80 4.21
C GLU A 147 21.03 4.53 3.61
N LYS A 148 21.43 3.27 3.54
CA LYS A 148 22.66 2.84 2.88
C LYS A 148 22.66 3.22 1.40
N LEU A 149 21.60 2.88 0.66
CA LEU A 149 21.47 3.24 -0.75
C LEU A 149 21.48 4.77 -0.97
N ARG A 150 20.87 5.54 -0.07
CA ARG A 150 20.94 7.01 -0.10
C ARG A 150 22.35 7.51 0.15
N SER A 151 23.07 6.94 1.12
CA SER A 151 24.47 7.24 1.39
C SER A 151 25.34 6.92 0.18
N ASP A 152 25.16 5.76 -0.46
CA ASP A 152 25.91 5.37 -1.65
C ASP A 152 25.61 6.30 -2.84
N LEU A 153 24.41 6.88 -2.92
CA LEU A 153 24.06 7.85 -3.96
C LEU A 153 24.65 9.24 -3.68
N LEU A 154 24.81 9.62 -2.42
CA LEU A 154 25.43 10.89 -1.99
C LEU A 154 26.97 10.83 -1.98
N ASN A 155 27.53 9.67 -1.64
CA ASN A 155 28.97 9.46 -1.45
C ASN A 155 29.62 8.62 -2.56
N GLY A 156 28.82 7.97 -3.41
CA GLY A 156 29.32 7.30 -4.60
C GLY A 156 29.83 8.32 -5.63
N PRO A 157 30.68 7.90 -6.57
CA PRO A 157 31.11 8.77 -7.66
C PRO A 157 29.85 9.19 -8.43
N SER A 158 29.50 10.48 -8.33
CA SER A 158 28.46 11.07 -9.15
C SER A 158 28.70 10.67 -10.60
N PRO A 159 27.70 10.11 -11.31
CA PRO A 159 27.86 9.81 -12.73
C PRO A 159 28.29 11.10 -13.42
N GLN A 160 29.48 11.11 -13.99
CA GLN A 160 29.97 12.28 -14.71
C GLN A 160 29.12 12.41 -15.97
N HIS A 161 28.10 13.26 -15.91
CA HIS A 161 27.30 13.64 -17.06
C HIS A 161 27.94 14.87 -17.70
N VAL A 162 28.32 14.75 -18.97
CA VAL A 162 28.80 15.86 -19.77
C VAL A 162 27.76 16.18 -20.85
N GLN A 163 27.30 17.43 -20.88
CA GLN A 163 26.48 17.94 -21.98
C GLN A 163 27.38 18.76 -22.90
N LEU A 164 27.49 18.31 -24.15
CA LEU A 164 28.34 18.95 -25.15
C LEU A 164 27.49 19.68 -26.17
N GLU A 165 27.84 20.93 -26.44
CA GLU A 165 27.24 21.74 -27.50
C GLU A 165 28.24 21.96 -28.62
N ALA A 166 27.81 21.74 -29.87
CA ALA A 166 28.60 22.05 -31.05
C ALA A 166 28.57 23.57 -31.31
N CYS A 167 29.75 24.16 -31.50
CA CYS A 167 29.93 25.58 -31.80
C CYS A 167 29.89 25.88 -33.30
N THR A 168 30.65 25.11 -34.09
CA THR A 168 30.84 25.35 -35.52
C THR A 168 31.28 24.07 -36.23
N LYS A 169 31.44 24.11 -37.56
CA LYS A 169 32.04 23.04 -38.35
C LYS A 169 33.44 23.45 -38.80
N ASP A 170 34.37 22.51 -38.81
CA ASP A 170 35.69 22.74 -39.41
C ASP A 170 35.66 22.62 -40.94
N ALA A 171 36.80 22.86 -41.59
CA ALA A 171 36.95 22.77 -43.05
C ALA A 171 36.68 21.35 -43.60
N GLN A 172 36.68 20.34 -42.73
CA GLN A 172 36.41 18.93 -43.02
C GLN A 172 34.97 18.52 -42.61
N LEU A 173 34.11 19.50 -42.30
CA LEU A 173 32.70 19.33 -41.90
C LEU A 173 32.49 18.59 -40.57
N ARG A 174 33.52 18.46 -39.73
CA ARG A 174 33.39 17.89 -38.38
C ARG A 174 32.83 18.94 -37.43
N LEU A 175 31.93 18.51 -36.54
CA LEU A 175 31.37 19.37 -35.51
C LEU A 175 32.45 19.65 -34.45
N LEU A 176 32.75 20.93 -34.22
CA LEU A 176 33.64 21.38 -33.17
C LEU A 176 32.83 21.64 -31.90
N TRP A 177 33.18 20.97 -30.81
CA TRP A 177 32.53 21.06 -29.51
C TRP A 177 33.05 22.24 -28.70
N LYS A 178 32.20 22.87 -27.88
CA LYS A 178 32.66 23.86 -26.88
C LYS A 178 33.66 23.19 -25.93
N SER A 179 34.73 23.90 -25.56
CA SER A 179 35.63 23.44 -24.51
C SER A 179 34.88 23.40 -23.18
N ILE A 180 35.00 22.28 -22.48
CA ILE A 180 34.42 22.11 -21.14
C ILE A 180 35.57 21.74 -20.20
N ASP A 181 35.57 22.37 -19.04
CA ASP A 181 36.44 21.98 -17.94
C ASP A 181 35.73 20.88 -17.14
N SER A 182 36.12 19.63 -17.39
CA SER A 182 35.54 18.44 -16.76
C SER A 182 36.65 17.47 -16.39
N VAL A 183 36.50 16.79 -15.24
CA VAL A 183 37.55 15.95 -14.67
C VAL A 183 37.73 14.64 -15.45
N GLY A 184 36.67 14.07 -16.04
CA GLY A 184 36.74 12.81 -16.80
C GLY A 184 36.54 12.94 -18.31
N PHE A 185 36.34 14.16 -18.84
CA PHE A 185 36.20 14.41 -20.28
C PHE A 185 37.08 15.57 -20.73
N VAL A 186 37.94 15.32 -21.72
CA VAL A 186 38.80 16.33 -22.32
C VAL A 186 38.27 16.71 -23.69
N VAL A 187 37.91 17.99 -23.85
CA VAL A 187 37.43 18.59 -25.10
C VAL A 187 38.21 19.87 -25.36
N ASN A 188 39.08 19.80 -26.36
CA ASN A 188 40.03 20.84 -26.77
C ASN A 188 39.44 21.85 -27.76
N GLY A 189 38.25 21.59 -28.29
CA GLY A 189 37.46 22.54 -29.08
C GLY A 189 37.94 22.82 -30.51
N SER A 190 39.03 22.18 -30.95
CA SER A 190 39.67 22.46 -32.25
C SER A 190 39.67 21.29 -33.23
N ASP A 191 39.48 20.05 -32.77
CA ASP A 191 39.62 18.84 -33.59
C ASP A 191 38.32 18.01 -33.72
N GLY A 192 37.26 18.41 -32.99
CA GLY A 192 35.98 17.73 -32.96
C GLY A 192 35.95 16.43 -32.15
N VAL A 193 36.99 16.17 -31.35
CA VAL A 193 37.15 14.92 -30.59
C VAL A 193 36.78 15.14 -29.12
N VAL A 194 36.10 14.15 -28.54
CA VAL A 194 35.83 14.07 -27.10
C VAL A 194 36.63 12.90 -26.55
N LYS A 195 37.55 13.16 -25.63
CA LYS A 195 38.35 12.11 -24.99
C LYS A 195 37.78 11.79 -23.61
N VAL A 196 37.53 10.52 -23.36
CA VAL A 196 37.06 10.02 -22.07
C VAL A 196 38.27 9.52 -21.28
N CYS A 197 38.46 10.04 -20.07
CA CYS A 197 39.64 9.74 -19.24
C CYS A 197 39.44 8.51 -18.36
N ASP A 198 38.19 8.18 -18.03
CA ASP A 198 37.85 7.06 -17.17
C ASP A 198 37.38 5.85 -18.00
N SER A 199 37.85 4.65 -17.65
CA SER A 199 37.33 3.42 -18.26
C SER A 199 35.94 3.09 -17.69
N GLY A 200 34.96 2.83 -18.54
CA GLY A 200 33.60 2.57 -18.08
C GLY A 200 32.59 2.31 -19.20
N LEU A 201 31.35 2.05 -18.79
CA LEU A 201 30.21 1.96 -19.70
C LEU A 201 29.59 3.35 -19.87
N TYR A 202 29.47 3.82 -21.11
CA TYR A 202 28.94 5.13 -21.43
C TYR A 202 27.69 5.02 -22.29
N THR A 203 26.67 5.80 -21.92
CA THR A 203 25.50 6.01 -22.77
C THR A 203 25.67 7.34 -23.48
N MET A 204 25.63 7.31 -24.82
CA MET A 204 25.72 8.52 -25.64
C MET A 204 24.37 8.79 -26.30
N SER A 205 23.89 10.03 -26.19
CA SER A 205 22.71 10.52 -26.89
C SER A 205 23.04 11.82 -27.61
N ALA A 206 22.65 11.94 -28.88
CA ALA A 206 22.84 13.14 -29.67
C ALA A 206 21.51 13.63 -30.25
N ILE A 207 21.25 14.93 -30.13
CA ILE A 207 20.15 15.61 -30.79
C ILE A 207 20.75 16.48 -31.89
N ILE A 208 20.32 16.28 -33.14
CA ILE A 208 20.81 17.02 -34.30
C ILE A 208 19.62 17.68 -34.97
N ASN A 209 19.62 19.01 -34.94
CA ASN A 209 18.61 19.81 -35.62
C ASN A 209 19.16 20.27 -36.97
N SER A 210 18.58 19.82 -38.07
CA SER A 210 18.93 20.23 -39.43
C SER A 210 17.82 21.09 -40.06
N ALA A 211 18.21 22.09 -40.85
CA ALA A 211 17.25 22.86 -41.63
C ALA A 211 16.71 22.00 -42.80
N PRO A 212 15.44 22.17 -43.22
CA PRO A 212 14.88 21.35 -44.30
C PRO A 212 15.53 21.71 -45.63
N GLY A 213 16.24 20.74 -46.24
CA GLY A 213 16.72 20.82 -47.62
C GLY A 213 18.23 20.89 -47.79
N SER A 214 18.94 19.78 -47.52
CA SER A 214 20.11 19.32 -48.32
C SER A 214 20.79 18.09 -47.68
N PHE A 215 20.62 16.95 -48.36
CA PHE A 215 21.51 15.79 -48.45
C PHE A 215 21.81 14.85 -47.26
N GLN A 216 21.92 13.58 -47.67
CA GLN A 216 22.26 12.37 -46.93
C GLN A 216 23.61 12.50 -46.20
N ASN A 217 23.60 12.52 -44.87
CA ASN A 217 24.80 12.25 -44.08
C ASN A 217 24.50 11.13 -43.10
N LYS A 218 25.22 10.02 -43.26
CA LYS A 218 25.23 8.89 -42.34
C LYS A 218 26.11 9.29 -41.16
N LEU A 219 25.56 9.26 -39.94
CA LEU A 219 26.38 9.32 -38.72
C LEU A 219 27.02 7.95 -38.53
N SER A 220 28.33 7.89 -38.66
CA SER A 220 29.14 6.75 -38.22
C SER A 220 29.81 7.13 -36.91
N CYS A 221 29.38 6.51 -35.81
CA CYS A 221 30.12 6.50 -34.55
C CYS A 221 31.06 5.29 -34.59
N TRP A 222 32.36 5.52 -34.40
CA TRP A 222 33.37 4.48 -34.15
C TRP A 222 33.87 4.63 -32.72
#